data_AF-A0A954GUQ1-F1
#
_entry.id   AF-A0A954GUQ1-F1
#
_cell.length_a   1.000
_cell.length_b   1.000
_cell.length_c   1.000
_cell.angle_alpha   90.00
_cell.angle_beta   90.00
_cell.angle_gamma   90.00
#
_symmetry.space_group_name_H-M   'P 1'
#
loop_
_entity.id
_entity.type
_entity.pdbx_description
1 polymer ?
#
loop_
_entity_poly.entity_id
_entity_poly.type
_entity_poly.pdbx_seq_one_letter_code
_entity_poly.pdbx_strand_id
1 'polypeptide(L)'
;PEEYRNVLYMGNIHGGCINADIVERTGSTYAGKPHPGFEPKKGAWDNDEYGIIAKTGEENAPKLADFLSANDPWFMPVVQKVGPDGCLYILDWYDRYHCYQDANADPEGIERAKGRLYRVRYKDSPHAQPFDLAQQTDDELIALLSDPNVYMRDTAQRLLAERNDSETAGKLQAISFDQSRSEQERLHALFAWAGMSGQHRPANSLLSYENDTVDL
;
A
#
# COMPACT_ATOMS: atom_id res chain seq x y z
N PRO A 1 9.73 0.73 -12.05
CA PRO A 1 9.48 0.35 -13.47
C PRO A 1 7.98 0.36 -13.74
N GLU A 2 7.56 0.62 -14.98
CA GLU A 2 6.14 0.79 -15.32
C GLU A 2 5.32 -0.48 -15.05
N GLU A 3 5.86 -1.65 -15.39
CA GLU A 3 5.24 -2.97 -15.19
C GLU A 3 4.90 -3.34 -13.74
N TYR A 4 5.42 -2.61 -12.74
CA TYR A 4 5.15 -2.85 -11.32
C TYR A 4 4.29 -1.75 -10.66
N ARG A 5 3.89 -0.73 -11.41
CA ARG A 5 3.06 0.39 -10.92
C ARG A 5 1.58 0.05 -11.07
N ASN A 6 0.74 0.64 -10.21
CA ASN A 6 -0.72 0.44 -10.22
C ASN A 6 -1.12 -1.05 -10.09
N VAL A 7 -0.28 -1.83 -9.40
CA VAL A 7 -0.50 -3.23 -9.07
C VAL A 7 -0.80 -3.34 -7.57
N LEU A 8 -1.85 -4.07 -7.23
CA LEU A 8 -2.15 -4.46 -5.86
C LEU A 8 -1.34 -5.71 -5.52
N TYR A 9 -0.42 -5.57 -4.56
CA TYR A 9 0.34 -6.69 -4.00
C TYR A 9 -0.31 -7.13 -2.70
N MET A 10 -0.71 -8.40 -2.63
CA MET A 10 -1.40 -8.97 -1.47
C MET A 10 -0.63 -10.17 -0.94
N GLY A 11 -0.34 -10.16 0.36
CA GLY A 11 0.20 -11.34 1.03
C GLY A 11 -0.83 -12.46 1.15
N ASN A 12 -0.49 -13.64 0.67
CA ASN A 12 -1.32 -14.83 0.77
C ASN A 12 -0.60 -15.89 1.60
N ILE A 13 -1.01 -15.97 2.87
CA ILE A 13 -0.46 -16.90 3.86
C ILE A 13 -0.74 -18.37 3.53
N HIS A 14 -1.85 -18.67 2.84
CA HIS A 14 -2.20 -20.03 2.46
C HIS A 14 -1.45 -20.50 1.21
N GLY A 15 -1.13 -19.56 0.32
CA GLY A 15 -0.32 -19.81 -0.89
C GLY A 15 1.19 -19.66 -0.68
N GLY A 16 1.64 -19.17 0.48
CA GLY A 16 3.06 -18.87 0.72
C GLY A 16 3.63 -17.88 -0.31
N CYS A 17 2.83 -16.90 -0.73
CA CYS A 17 3.15 -16.06 -1.88
C CYS A 17 2.69 -14.60 -1.70
N ILE A 18 3.16 -13.73 -2.61
CA ILE A 18 2.62 -12.39 -2.84
C ILE A 18 1.86 -12.42 -4.16
N ASN A 19 0.53 -12.35 -4.06
CA ASN A 19 -0.32 -12.19 -5.22
C ASN A 19 -0.16 -10.79 -5.82
N ALA A 20 -0.32 -10.70 -7.14
CA ALA A 20 -0.40 -9.45 -7.87
C ALA A 20 -1.70 -9.37 -8.68
N ASP A 21 -2.43 -8.28 -8.49
CA ASP A 21 -3.69 -8.00 -9.19
C ASP A 21 -3.72 -6.57 -9.72
N ILE A 22 -4.43 -6.35 -10.82
CA ILE A 22 -4.78 -5.03 -11.34
C ILE A 22 -6.17 -4.68 -10.80
N VAL A 23 -6.31 -3.47 -10.27
CA VAL A 23 -7.58 -3.00 -9.72
C VAL A 23 -8.28 -2.12 -10.73
N GLU A 24 -9.52 -2.48 -11.08
CA GLU A 24 -10.36 -1.72 -12.01
C GLU A 24 -11.63 -1.24 -11.32
N ARG A 25 -12.03 0.01 -11.57
CA ARG A 25 -13.28 0.57 -11.04
C ARG A 25 -14.48 -0.17 -11.63
N THR A 26 -15.38 -0.64 -10.77
CA THR A 26 -16.61 -1.34 -11.15
C THR A 26 -17.79 -0.74 -10.39
N GLY A 27 -18.57 0.14 -11.04
CA GLY A 27 -19.64 0.88 -10.38
C GLY A 27 -19.12 1.76 -9.25
N SER A 28 -19.65 1.59 -8.04
CA SER A 28 -19.19 2.27 -6.81
C SER A 28 -18.10 1.49 -6.05
N THR A 29 -17.59 0.39 -6.61
CA THR A 29 -16.55 -0.45 -6.00
C THR A 29 -15.36 -0.65 -6.96
N TYR A 30 -14.45 -1.53 -6.59
CA TYR A 30 -13.32 -1.98 -7.40
C TYR A 30 -13.33 -3.50 -7.51
N ALA A 31 -12.91 -4.01 -8.66
CA ALA A 31 -12.70 -5.42 -8.91
C ALA A 31 -11.22 -5.67 -9.19
N GLY A 32 -10.64 -6.67 -8.52
CA GLY A 32 -9.30 -7.15 -8.80
C GLY A 32 -9.32 -8.15 -9.95
N LYS A 33 -8.46 -7.95 -10.94
CA LYS A 33 -8.15 -8.94 -11.97
C LYS A 33 -6.72 -9.43 -11.77
N PRO A 34 -6.41 -10.70 -12.06
CA PRO A 34 -5.04 -11.18 -12.09
C PRO A 34 -4.13 -10.24 -12.91
N HIS A 35 -2.99 -9.87 -12.35
CA HIS A 35 -1.95 -9.21 -13.17
C HIS A 35 -1.60 -10.15 -14.33
N PRO A 36 -1.47 -9.67 -15.59
CA PRO A 36 -1.32 -10.48 -16.82
C PRO A 36 -0.05 -11.34 -16.90
N GLY A 37 0.66 -11.49 -15.79
CA GLY A 37 1.80 -12.38 -15.61
C GLY A 37 3.10 -11.61 -15.42
N PHE A 38 3.86 -12.04 -14.42
CA PHE A 38 5.30 -12.03 -14.52
C PHE A 38 5.72 -13.32 -15.25
N GLU A 39 6.81 -13.31 -16.01
CA GLU A 39 7.28 -14.55 -16.63
C GLU A 39 7.60 -15.59 -15.53
N PRO A 40 6.93 -16.75 -15.51
CA PRO A 40 7.24 -17.78 -14.52
C PRO A 40 8.65 -18.32 -14.79
N LYS A 41 9.38 -18.66 -13.72
CA LYS A 41 10.60 -19.44 -13.86
C LYS A 41 10.27 -20.80 -14.50
N LYS A 42 11.20 -21.35 -15.29
CA LYS A 42 11.08 -22.71 -15.82
C LYS A 42 10.85 -23.70 -14.66
N GLY A 43 9.80 -24.50 -14.76
CA GLY A 43 9.43 -25.49 -13.74
C GLY A 43 8.70 -24.94 -12.51
N ALA A 44 8.24 -23.67 -12.55
CA ALA A 44 7.50 -23.06 -11.44
C ALA A 44 6.23 -23.85 -11.02
N TRP A 45 5.74 -24.75 -11.87
CA TRP A 45 4.50 -25.49 -11.69
C TRP A 45 4.69 -27.00 -11.55
N ASP A 46 5.93 -27.49 -11.55
CA ASP A 46 6.23 -28.93 -11.67
C ASP A 46 5.71 -29.76 -10.47
N ASN A 47 5.41 -29.12 -9.33
CA ASN A 47 4.92 -29.75 -8.09
C ASN A 47 3.71 -29.01 -7.47
N ASP A 48 2.87 -28.35 -8.27
CA ASP A 48 1.64 -27.68 -7.80
C ASP A 48 0.55 -28.73 -7.45
N GLU A 49 0.79 -29.53 -6.40
CA GLU A 49 -0.09 -30.62 -5.93
C GLU A 49 -1.48 -30.13 -5.52
N TYR A 50 -1.57 -28.87 -5.11
CA TYR A 50 -2.78 -28.25 -4.56
C TYR A 50 -3.55 -27.37 -5.56
N GLY A 51 -3.01 -27.12 -6.76
CA GLY A 51 -3.65 -26.28 -7.78
C GLY A 51 -3.91 -24.83 -7.34
N ILE A 52 -3.06 -24.28 -6.46
CA ILE A 52 -3.39 -23.08 -5.65
C ILE A 52 -3.46 -21.79 -6.47
N ILE A 53 -2.96 -21.79 -7.72
CA ILE A 53 -2.98 -20.60 -8.57
C ILE A 53 -3.71 -20.90 -9.89
N ALA A 54 -5.02 -21.11 -9.79
CA ALA A 54 -5.96 -20.94 -10.89
C ALA A 54 -6.44 -19.48 -10.90
N LYS A 55 -5.61 -18.56 -11.41
CA LYS A 55 -6.07 -17.19 -11.64
C LYS A 55 -6.91 -17.17 -12.94
N THR A 56 -8.22 -17.32 -12.71
CA THR A 56 -9.41 -17.27 -13.62
C THR A 56 -9.65 -18.43 -14.59
N GLY A 57 -10.64 -19.28 -14.26
CA GLY A 57 -11.89 -19.35 -15.04
C GLY A 57 -12.09 -20.49 -16.03
N GLU A 58 -11.06 -21.03 -16.67
CA GLU A 58 -11.21 -22.16 -17.61
C GLU A 58 -9.96 -23.06 -17.54
N GLU A 59 -10.13 -24.37 -17.71
CA GLU A 59 -9.05 -25.39 -17.73
C GLU A 59 -7.90 -25.06 -18.71
N ASN A 60 -8.09 -24.07 -19.60
CA ASN A 60 -7.15 -23.66 -20.64
C ASN A 60 -6.61 -22.22 -20.49
N ALA A 61 -6.89 -21.50 -19.41
CA ALA A 61 -6.32 -20.17 -19.17
C ALA A 61 -4.84 -20.25 -18.71
N PRO A 62 -3.96 -19.29 -19.11
CA PRO A 62 -2.56 -19.34 -18.72
C PRO A 62 -2.40 -19.21 -17.20
N LYS A 63 -1.65 -20.13 -16.58
CA LYS A 63 -1.19 -19.98 -15.19
C LYS A 63 -0.24 -18.78 -15.11
N LEU A 64 -0.71 -17.67 -14.56
CA LEU A 64 0.09 -16.46 -14.37
C LEU A 64 0.92 -16.59 -13.09
N ALA A 65 2.18 -16.15 -13.15
CA ALA A 65 3.04 -16.16 -11.97
C ALA A 65 2.60 -15.09 -10.98
N ASP A 66 2.58 -15.45 -9.70
CA ASP A 66 2.56 -14.50 -8.60
C ASP A 66 3.83 -13.64 -8.59
N PHE A 67 3.79 -12.51 -7.88
CA PHE A 67 4.95 -11.62 -7.77
C PHE A 67 6.13 -12.32 -7.08
N LEU A 68 5.82 -13.13 -6.06
CA LEU A 68 6.80 -13.91 -5.31
C LEU A 68 6.12 -15.16 -4.75
N SER A 69 6.81 -16.29 -4.83
CA SER A 69 6.44 -17.53 -4.11
C SER A 69 7.63 -18.00 -3.29
N ALA A 70 7.39 -18.37 -2.03
CA ALA A 70 8.44 -18.89 -1.16
C ALA A 70 8.52 -20.41 -1.26
N ASN A 71 9.74 -20.96 -1.21
CA ASN A 71 9.98 -22.38 -1.03
C ASN A 71 10.10 -22.72 0.47
N ASP A 72 9.13 -22.25 1.25
CA ASP A 72 9.14 -22.31 2.71
C ASP A 72 7.70 -22.33 3.21
N PRO A 73 7.22 -23.46 3.79
CA PRO A 73 5.83 -23.61 4.18
C PRO A 73 5.42 -22.69 5.35
N TRP A 74 6.39 -22.05 6.03
CA TRP A 74 6.13 -21.15 7.17
C TRP A 74 6.23 -19.68 6.78
N PHE A 75 6.42 -19.38 5.50
CA PHE A 75 6.40 -18.02 4.99
C PHE A 75 4.99 -17.42 5.07
N MET A 76 4.84 -16.36 5.87
CA MET A 76 3.58 -15.66 6.11
C MET A 76 3.74 -14.16 5.89
N PRO A 77 3.55 -13.68 4.64
CA PRO A 77 3.71 -12.28 4.31
C PRO A 77 2.51 -11.46 4.79
N VAL A 78 2.59 -10.91 6.00
CA VAL A 78 1.45 -10.24 6.64
C VAL A 78 1.36 -8.74 6.31
N VAL A 79 2.45 -8.11 5.89
CA VAL A 79 2.47 -6.68 5.56
C VAL A 79 3.30 -6.42 4.31
N GLN A 80 2.78 -5.56 3.44
CA GLN A 80 3.46 -5.01 2.28
C GLN A 80 3.41 -3.48 2.35
N LYS A 81 4.57 -2.81 2.31
CA LYS A 81 4.65 -1.35 2.32
C LYS A 81 5.70 -0.84 1.35
N VAL A 82 5.46 0.32 0.75
CA VAL A 82 6.49 1.04 0.00
C VAL A 82 7.37 1.82 0.98
N GLY A 83 8.68 1.65 0.87
CA GLY A 83 9.65 2.37 1.68
C GLY A 83 10.04 3.74 1.09
N PRO A 84 10.88 4.50 1.80
CA PRO A 84 11.32 5.83 1.36
C PRO A 84 12.15 5.83 0.07
N ASP A 85 12.71 4.68 -0.29
CA ASP A 85 13.45 4.43 -1.53
C ASP A 85 12.57 3.92 -2.68
N GLY A 86 11.25 3.89 -2.48
CA GLY A 86 10.28 3.39 -3.45
C GLY A 86 10.31 1.87 -3.63
N CYS A 87 11.06 1.13 -2.82
CA CYS A 87 11.10 -0.33 -2.84
C CYS A 87 9.95 -0.93 -2.04
N LEU A 88 9.56 -2.16 -2.37
CA LEU A 88 8.53 -2.89 -1.63
C LEU A 88 9.16 -3.63 -0.45
N TYR A 89 8.67 -3.37 0.76
CA TYR A 89 9.06 -4.06 1.98
C TYR A 89 7.98 -5.06 2.36
N ILE A 90 8.40 -6.30 2.64
CA ILE A 90 7.51 -7.39 3.04
C ILE A 90 7.90 -7.83 4.43
N LEU A 91 6.96 -7.77 5.36
CA LEU A 91 7.10 -8.37 6.68
C LEU A 91 6.57 -9.81 6.63
N ASP A 92 7.47 -10.74 6.89
CA ASP A 92 7.15 -12.14 7.05
C ASP A 92 7.16 -12.48 8.54
N TRP A 93 5.98 -12.80 9.08
CA TRP A 93 5.81 -13.14 10.49
C TRP A 93 6.59 -14.42 10.86
N TYR A 94 6.77 -15.33 9.90
CA TYR A 94 7.45 -16.61 10.04
C TYR A 94 7.05 -17.42 11.27
N ASP A 95 6.02 -18.25 11.12
CA ASP A 95 5.49 -19.08 12.19
C ASP A 95 4.97 -20.42 11.61
N ARG A 96 4.81 -21.45 12.45
CA ARG A 96 4.21 -22.71 12.01
C ARG A 96 2.69 -22.60 11.90
N TYR A 97 2.08 -21.72 12.68
CA TYR A 97 0.64 -21.59 12.81
C TYR A 97 0.18 -20.17 12.47
N HIS A 98 -0.76 -20.06 11.53
CA HIS A 98 -1.36 -18.79 11.17
C HIS A 98 -2.53 -18.39 12.08
N CYS A 99 -3.10 -19.36 12.82
CA CYS A 99 -4.24 -19.15 13.70
C CYS A 99 -3.87 -19.40 15.16
N TYR A 100 -4.53 -18.67 16.06
CA TYR A 100 -4.24 -18.76 17.49
C TYR A 100 -4.69 -20.11 18.09
N GLN A 101 -5.68 -20.79 17.50
CA GLN A 101 -6.18 -22.07 17.99
C GLN A 101 -5.10 -23.15 17.91
N ASP A 102 -4.43 -23.26 16.76
CA ASP A 102 -3.34 -24.21 16.56
C ASP A 102 -2.12 -23.83 17.41
N ALA A 103 -1.81 -22.53 17.48
CA ALA A 103 -0.75 -21.99 18.34
C ALA A 103 -1.00 -22.28 19.83
N ASN A 104 -2.26 -22.31 20.28
CA ASN A 104 -2.60 -22.68 21.65
C ASN A 104 -2.52 -24.19 21.88
N ALA A 105 -2.80 -25.00 20.85
CA ALA A 105 -2.72 -26.46 20.93
C ALA A 105 -1.25 -26.95 20.96
N ASP A 106 -0.36 -26.30 20.23
CA ASP A 106 1.09 -26.51 20.28
C ASP A 106 1.85 -25.17 20.42
N PRO A 107 2.01 -24.65 21.65
CA PRO A 107 2.74 -23.40 21.88
C PRO A 107 4.23 -23.46 21.53
N GLU A 108 4.83 -24.66 21.48
CA GLU A 108 6.24 -24.84 21.12
C GLU A 108 6.48 -24.65 19.63
N GLY A 109 5.44 -24.80 18.80
CA GLY A 109 5.51 -24.51 17.37
C GLY A 109 5.52 -23.02 17.03
N ILE A 110 5.29 -22.12 17.99
CA ILE A 110 5.30 -20.67 17.80
C ILE A 110 6.74 -20.15 17.68
N GLU A 111 7.08 -19.56 16.53
CA GLU A 111 8.38 -18.93 16.31
C GLU A 111 8.31 -17.40 16.44
N ARG A 112 9.01 -16.84 17.44
CA ARG A 112 8.99 -15.40 17.73
C ARG A 112 10.28 -14.67 17.36
N ALA A 113 11.36 -15.40 17.09
CA ALA A 113 12.69 -14.83 16.90
C ALA A 113 13.13 -14.77 15.43
N LYS A 114 12.44 -15.48 14.54
CA LYS A 114 12.89 -15.68 13.15
C LYS A 114 12.03 -14.98 12.10
N GLY A 115 11.19 -14.03 12.48
CA GLY A 115 10.51 -13.14 11.54
C GLY A 115 11.51 -12.47 10.60
N ARG A 116 11.10 -12.23 9.35
CA ARG A 116 11.99 -11.72 8.29
C ARG A 116 11.43 -10.43 7.72
N LEU A 117 12.32 -9.48 7.43
CA LEU A 117 12.00 -8.26 6.68
C LEU A 117 12.70 -8.33 5.33
N TYR A 118 11.91 -8.46 4.27
CA TYR A 118 12.42 -8.44 2.91
C TYR A 118 12.31 -7.04 2.33
N ARG A 119 13.35 -6.61 1.62
CA ARG A 119 13.35 -5.43 0.77
C ARG A 119 13.47 -5.88 -0.68
N VAL A 120 12.39 -5.74 -1.44
CA VAL A 120 12.32 -6.07 -2.86
C VAL A 120 12.66 -4.82 -3.67
N ARG A 121 13.83 -4.84 -4.32
CA ARG A 121 14.36 -3.75 -5.14
C ARG A 121 14.35 -4.13 -6.62
N TYR A 122 14.17 -3.14 -7.48
CA TYR A 122 14.38 -3.32 -8.91
C TYR A 122 15.84 -3.09 -9.27
N LYS A 123 16.51 -4.11 -9.84
CA LYS A 123 17.92 -4.04 -10.26
C LYS A 123 18.79 -3.41 -9.16
N ASP A 124 19.43 -2.30 -9.47
CA ASP A 124 20.39 -1.63 -8.61
C ASP A 124 19.82 -0.45 -7.79
N SER A 125 18.48 -0.33 -7.68
CA SER A 125 17.83 0.78 -6.96
C SER A 125 18.44 1.02 -5.57
N PRO A 126 19.05 2.20 -5.33
CA PRO A 126 19.81 2.47 -4.12
C PRO A 126 18.91 2.51 -2.89
N HIS A 127 19.50 2.42 -1.70
CA HIS A 127 18.79 2.80 -0.49
C HIS A 127 18.55 4.30 -0.48
N ALA A 128 17.48 4.72 0.22
CA ALA A 128 17.27 6.11 0.52
C ALA A 128 18.45 6.62 1.38
N GLN A 129 18.90 7.83 1.09
CA GLN A 129 19.84 8.51 1.98
C GLN A 129 19.14 8.81 3.31
N PRO A 130 19.85 8.93 4.43
CA PRO A 130 19.24 9.36 5.69
C PRO A 130 18.57 10.73 5.54
N PHE A 131 17.35 10.87 6.05
CA PHE A 131 16.59 12.12 6.11
C PHE A 131 15.73 12.14 7.38
N ASP A 132 15.25 13.31 7.77
CA ASP A 132 14.27 13.48 8.85
C ASP A 132 13.18 14.46 8.40
N LEU A 133 12.00 13.92 8.07
CA LEU A 133 10.85 14.74 7.66
C LEU A 133 10.31 15.57 8.83
N ALA A 134 10.56 15.18 10.08
CA ALA A 134 10.10 15.96 11.23
C ALA A 134 10.83 17.30 11.37
N GLN A 135 11.99 17.48 10.73
CA GLN A 135 12.74 18.74 10.69
C GLN A 135 12.36 19.65 9.53
N GLN A 136 11.59 19.16 8.56
CA GLN A 136 11.14 19.99 7.43
C GLN A 136 10.09 21.01 7.88
N THR A 137 10.05 22.15 7.23
CA THR A 137 9.01 23.18 7.42
C THR A 137 7.65 22.68 6.91
N ASP A 138 6.56 23.33 7.36
CA ASP A 138 5.22 22.95 6.89
C ASP A 138 5.07 23.17 5.37
N ASP A 139 5.70 24.20 4.80
CA ASP A 139 5.68 24.44 3.35
C ASP A 139 6.42 23.34 2.56
N GLU A 140 7.54 22.83 3.09
CA GLU A 140 8.25 21.70 2.50
C GLU A 140 7.42 20.40 2.58
N LEU A 141 6.77 20.16 3.73
CA LEU A 141 5.87 19.01 3.89
C LEU A 141 4.64 19.11 2.99
N ILE A 142 4.07 20.30 2.78
CA ILE A 142 2.98 20.53 1.84
C ILE A 142 3.41 20.15 0.41
N ALA A 143 4.62 20.52 0.00
CA ALA A 143 5.14 20.14 -1.33
C ALA A 143 5.20 18.62 -1.52
N LEU A 144 5.54 17.88 -0.45
CA LEU A 144 5.59 16.41 -0.46
C LEU A 144 4.23 15.73 -0.63
N LEU A 145 3.09 16.43 -0.47
CA LEU A 145 1.75 15.84 -0.71
C LEU A 145 1.53 15.44 -2.18
N SER A 146 2.35 15.96 -3.09
CA SER A 146 2.36 15.59 -4.51
C SER A 146 3.45 14.58 -4.89
N ASP A 147 4.31 14.17 -3.94
CA ASP A 147 5.46 13.30 -4.21
C ASP A 147 5.03 11.97 -4.84
N PRO A 148 5.73 11.42 -5.85
CA PRO A 148 5.34 10.14 -6.45
C PRO A 148 5.46 8.94 -5.49
N ASN A 149 6.25 9.04 -4.42
CA ASN A 149 6.40 8.01 -3.40
C ASN A 149 5.38 8.18 -2.27
N VAL A 150 4.51 7.17 -2.11
CA VAL A 150 3.47 7.15 -1.06
C VAL A 150 4.06 7.26 0.35
N TYR A 151 5.28 6.76 0.59
CA TYR A 151 5.95 6.93 1.88
C TYR A 151 6.10 8.41 2.25
N MET A 152 6.52 9.24 1.28
CA MET A 152 6.74 10.67 1.51
C MET A 152 5.42 11.38 1.73
N ARG A 153 4.41 11.10 0.89
CA ARG A 153 3.07 11.69 0.99
C ARG A 153 2.39 11.39 2.31
N ASP A 154 2.30 10.12 2.68
CA ASP A 154 1.59 9.69 3.89
C ASP A 154 2.28 10.20 5.15
N THR A 155 3.63 10.22 5.15
CA THR A 155 4.38 10.73 6.29
C THR A 155 4.21 12.25 6.41
N ALA A 156 4.28 13.00 5.31
CA ALA A 156 4.03 14.44 5.32
C ALA A 156 2.61 14.77 5.75
N GLN A 157 1.60 14.08 5.22
CA GLN A 157 0.19 14.23 5.60
C GLN A 157 0.00 14.02 7.11
N ARG A 158 0.59 12.95 7.67
CA ARG A 158 0.54 12.67 9.11
C ARG A 158 1.20 13.78 9.93
N LEU A 159 2.39 14.21 9.55
CA LEU A 159 3.14 15.25 10.29
C LEU A 159 2.41 16.59 10.27
N LEU A 160 1.84 16.99 9.13
CA LEU A 160 1.03 18.22 9.02
C LEU A 160 -0.21 18.15 9.92
N ALA A 161 -0.91 17.01 9.93
CA ALA A 161 -2.05 16.80 10.81
C ALA A 161 -1.67 16.84 12.30
N GLU A 162 -0.53 16.23 12.68
CA GLU A 162 0.00 16.22 14.05
C GLU A 162 0.46 17.60 14.53
N ARG A 163 1.08 18.40 13.64
CA ARG A 163 1.55 19.76 13.96
C ARG A 163 0.40 20.73 14.22
N ASN A 164 -0.72 20.54 13.53
CA ASN A 164 -1.98 21.23 13.81
C ASN A 164 -1.85 22.78 13.81
N ASP A 165 -1.03 23.34 12.91
CA ASP A 165 -0.79 24.77 12.80
C ASP A 165 -1.92 25.52 12.05
N SER A 166 -2.23 26.74 12.48
CA SER A 166 -3.34 27.54 11.92
C SER A 166 -3.09 28.05 10.51
N GLU A 167 -1.87 28.49 10.21
CA GLU A 167 -1.51 28.99 8.87
C GLU A 167 -1.51 27.84 7.87
N THR A 168 -0.93 26.71 8.29
CA THR A 168 -0.91 25.46 7.53
C THR A 168 -2.33 24.94 7.23
N ALA A 169 -3.27 25.02 8.18
CA ALA A 169 -4.66 24.66 7.94
C ALA A 169 -5.28 25.47 6.78
N GLY A 170 -5.04 26.78 6.74
CA GLY A 170 -5.52 27.65 5.67
C GLY A 170 -4.92 27.30 4.30
N LYS A 171 -3.62 26.98 4.26
CA LYS A 171 -2.94 26.52 3.03
C LYS A 171 -3.51 25.19 2.53
N LEU A 172 -3.67 24.21 3.41
CA LEU A 172 -4.22 22.90 3.06
C LEU A 172 -5.66 22.98 2.57
N GLN A 173 -6.48 23.83 3.19
CA GLN A 173 -7.83 24.13 2.71
C GLN A 173 -7.81 24.69 1.29
N ALA A 174 -6.98 25.72 1.03
CA ALA A 174 -6.88 26.32 -0.29
C ALA A 174 -6.47 25.30 -1.36
N ILE A 175 -5.47 24.45 -1.06
CA ILE A 175 -5.00 23.39 -1.97
C ILE A 175 -6.12 22.37 -2.24
N SER A 176 -6.90 21.98 -1.22
CA SER A 176 -7.97 20.97 -1.36
C SER A 176 -9.02 21.36 -2.42
N PHE A 177 -9.27 22.66 -2.58
CA PHE A 177 -10.26 23.21 -3.52
C PHE A 177 -9.66 23.76 -4.83
N ASP A 178 -8.33 23.80 -4.97
CA ASP A 178 -7.66 24.32 -6.17
C ASP A 178 -7.72 23.31 -7.32
N GLN A 179 -8.64 23.52 -8.26
CA GLN A 179 -8.84 22.65 -9.44
C GLN A 179 -7.66 22.65 -10.42
N SER A 180 -6.69 23.55 -10.28
CA SER A 180 -5.47 23.53 -11.09
C SER A 180 -4.44 22.50 -10.60
N ARG A 181 -4.61 21.99 -9.37
CA ARG A 181 -3.75 20.98 -8.75
C ARG A 181 -4.21 19.56 -9.08
N SER A 182 -3.28 18.60 -8.98
CA SER A 182 -3.62 17.19 -9.21
C SER A 182 -4.63 16.68 -8.19
N GLU A 183 -5.51 15.76 -8.60
CA GLU A 183 -6.49 15.13 -7.69
C GLU A 183 -5.80 14.50 -6.48
N GLN A 184 -4.66 13.84 -6.68
CA GLN A 184 -3.84 13.26 -5.62
C GLN A 184 -3.42 14.29 -4.57
N GLU A 185 -2.83 15.40 -5.00
CA GLU A 185 -2.36 16.47 -4.11
C GLU A 185 -3.52 17.09 -3.33
N ARG A 186 -4.65 17.33 -4.00
CA ARG A 186 -5.88 17.86 -3.38
C ARG A 186 -6.44 16.91 -2.32
N LEU A 187 -6.50 15.61 -2.61
CA LEU A 187 -6.98 14.60 -1.66
C LEU A 187 -6.05 14.47 -0.46
N HIS A 188 -4.74 14.41 -0.67
CA HIS A 188 -3.78 14.37 0.45
C HIS A 188 -3.81 15.64 1.30
N ALA A 189 -3.98 16.83 0.69
CA ALA A 189 -4.19 18.08 1.43
C ALA A 189 -5.48 18.05 2.25
N LEU A 190 -6.57 17.54 1.67
CA LEU A 190 -7.84 17.37 2.35
C LEU A 190 -7.73 16.42 3.54
N PHE A 191 -7.05 15.28 3.39
CA PHE A 191 -6.85 14.33 4.48
C PHE A 191 -5.90 14.84 5.56
N ALA A 192 -4.85 15.57 5.19
CA ALA A 192 -3.99 16.27 6.15
C ALA A 192 -4.82 17.24 6.99
N TRP A 193 -5.62 18.08 6.32
CA TRP A 193 -6.50 19.04 6.96
C TRP A 193 -7.57 18.38 7.83
N ALA A 194 -8.19 17.29 7.36
CA ALA A 194 -9.18 16.52 8.12
C ALA A 194 -8.59 15.83 9.36
N GLY A 195 -7.30 15.46 9.31
CA GLY A 195 -6.57 14.89 10.43
C GLY A 195 -6.26 15.90 11.54
N MET A 196 -6.36 17.20 11.26
CA MET A 196 -6.14 18.26 12.26
C MET A 196 -7.21 18.23 13.37
N SER A 197 -6.96 18.93 14.47
CA SER A 197 -7.78 18.90 15.68
C SER A 197 -8.39 20.27 16.01
N GLY A 198 -9.45 20.25 16.81
CA GLY A 198 -10.11 21.48 17.27
C GLY A 198 -10.71 22.32 16.14
N GLN A 199 -10.42 23.62 16.17
CA GLN A 199 -10.98 24.61 15.23
C GLN A 199 -10.42 24.49 13.81
N HIS A 200 -9.31 23.76 13.62
CA HIS A 200 -8.71 23.54 12.31
C HIS A 200 -9.38 22.42 11.52
N ARG A 201 -10.38 21.74 12.08
CA ARG A 201 -11.10 20.68 11.35
C ARG A 201 -11.97 21.23 10.22
N PRO A 202 -12.05 20.52 9.07
CA PRO A 202 -12.88 20.92 7.95
C PRO A 202 -14.39 20.91 8.21
N ALA A 203 -14.86 20.36 9.34
CA ALA A 203 -16.29 20.04 9.56
C ALA A 203 -17.23 21.23 9.31
N ASN A 204 -16.84 22.45 9.70
CA ASN A 204 -17.67 23.63 9.47
C ASN A 204 -17.62 24.14 8.02
N SER A 205 -16.54 23.86 7.28
CA SER A 205 -16.30 24.36 5.92
C SER A 205 -16.72 23.39 4.82
N LEU A 206 -16.65 22.07 5.07
CA LEU A 206 -17.12 21.05 4.14
C LEU A 206 -18.64 20.90 4.16
N LEU A 207 -19.27 21.07 5.33
CA LEU A 207 -20.73 21.00 5.46
C LEU A 207 -21.44 22.27 4.96
N SER A 208 -20.72 23.39 4.85
CA SER A 208 -21.23 24.65 4.31
C SER A 208 -21.03 24.78 2.80
N TYR A 209 -20.35 23.82 2.16
CA TYR A 209 -20.23 23.80 0.71
C TYR A 209 -21.59 23.39 0.15
N GLU A 210 -22.30 24.33 -0.48
CA GLU A 210 -23.52 24.00 -1.21
C GLU A 210 -23.16 22.95 -2.26
N ASN A 211 -23.87 21.82 -2.24
CA ASN A 211 -23.80 20.84 -3.32
C ASN A 211 -24.34 21.55 -4.58
N ASP A 212 -23.45 22.15 -5.36
CA ASP A 212 -23.72 22.51 -6.74
C ASP A 212 -24.03 21.21 -7.48
N THR A 213 -25.33 20.91 -7.53
CA THR A 213 -26.05 20.02 -8.46
C THR A 213 -25.18 18.98 -9.17
N VAL A 214 -25.24 17.75 -8.66
CA VAL A 214 -25.11 16.58 -9.53
C VAL A 214 -26.34 16.61 -10.46
N ASP A 215 -26.20 17.20 -11.64
CA ASP A 215 -27.15 16.98 -12.72
C ASP A 215 -27.08 15.49 -13.08
N LEU A 216 -28.09 14.74 -12.62
CA LEU A 216 -28.38 13.37 -13.04
C LEU A 216 -29.20 13.37 -14.33
#